data_AF-A0A5J5J2R8-F1
#
_entry.id   AF-A0A5J5J2R8-F1
#
_cell.length_a   1.000
_cell.length_b   1.000
_cell.length_c   1.000
_cell.angle_alpha   90.00
_cell.angle_beta   90.00
_cell.angle_gamma   90.00
#
_symmetry.space_group_name_H-M   'P 1'
#
loop_
_entity.id
_entity.type
_entity.pdbx_description
1 polymer ?
#
loop_
_entity_poly.entity_id
_entity_poly.type
_entity_poly.pdbx_seq_one_letter_code
_entity_poly.pdbx_strand_id
1 'polypeptide(L)'
;MIPFADSCSTPLICAIDGVANALDVDPLPGFFLTLTATFLGAVTGAFVVWLLSRGRQKQDREDRKEERKQDRLDREAEREQARIDRSSELTSERMLRQIEREQDRGFRAHERFDVAVAAVIERIGAAQAATLLYRHELSAGGAALPPHGAQAQMHSAIRIAQMTATHPDDVKPLDATFAVVTARNERTSQQTALNYQNAADTLAEWRRGLLTADQAAEKIRHRPAPRPPADDEADDLSR
;
A
#
# COMPACT_ATOMS: atom_id res chain seq x y z
N MET A 1 95.78 14.96 -13.99
CA MET A 1 96.05 14.98 -15.44
C MET A 1 95.14 13.95 -16.08
N ILE A 2 94.08 14.43 -16.75
CA ILE A 2 93.04 13.60 -17.38
C ILE A 2 93.24 13.75 -18.90
N PRO A 3 93.53 12.69 -19.64
CA PRO A 3 93.40 12.74 -21.09
C PRO A 3 91.93 12.51 -21.48
N PHE A 4 91.36 13.51 -22.13
CA PHE A 4 90.15 13.41 -22.93
C PHE A 4 90.45 12.49 -24.12
N ALA A 5 89.69 11.41 -24.27
CA ALA A 5 89.58 10.67 -25.52
C ALA A 5 88.14 10.82 -26.01
N ASP A 6 88.01 11.18 -27.28
CA ASP A 6 86.83 11.78 -27.89
C ASP A 6 85.57 10.93 -27.81
N SER A 7 84.48 11.66 -27.61
CA SER A 7 83.12 11.18 -27.38
C SER A 7 82.40 11.00 -28.72
N CYS A 8 82.31 9.78 -29.25
CA CYS A 8 81.32 9.47 -30.29
C CYS A 8 79.95 9.28 -29.60
N SER A 9 79.27 10.38 -29.27
CA SER A 9 78.06 10.40 -28.42
C SER A 9 76.79 9.88 -29.10
N THR A 10 76.89 9.33 -30.31
CA THR A 10 75.79 8.64 -30.97
C THR A 10 76.29 7.33 -31.56
N PRO A 11 75.94 6.17 -30.96
CA PRO A 11 76.36 4.86 -31.49
C PRO A 11 75.84 4.63 -32.92
N LEU A 12 74.83 5.38 -33.34
CA LEU A 12 74.25 5.35 -34.68
C LEU A 12 75.14 6.03 -35.73
N ILE A 13 75.89 7.09 -35.38
CA ILE A 13 76.79 7.78 -36.35
C ILE A 13 78.09 7.01 -36.53
N CYS A 14 78.68 6.50 -35.44
CA CYS A 14 79.88 5.66 -35.53
C CYS A 14 79.63 4.32 -36.26
N ALA A 15 78.40 3.79 -36.24
CA ALA A 15 78.02 2.62 -37.04
C ALA A 15 77.83 2.94 -38.55
N ILE A 16 77.44 4.16 -38.90
CA ILE A 16 77.26 4.59 -40.30
C ILE A 16 78.62 4.84 -40.97
N ASP A 17 79.59 5.45 -40.27
CA ASP A 17 80.94 5.66 -40.80
C ASP A 17 81.69 4.33 -41.03
N GLY A 18 81.46 3.32 -40.18
CA GLY A 18 82.02 1.98 -40.38
C GLY A 18 81.48 1.26 -41.62
N VAL A 19 80.23 1.55 -42.02
CA VAL A 19 79.62 1.00 -43.25
C VAL A 19 80.07 1.79 -44.48
N ALA A 20 80.22 3.11 -44.36
CA ALA A 20 80.70 3.96 -45.44
C ALA A 20 82.15 3.64 -45.84
N ASN A 21 83.03 3.34 -44.86
CA ASN A 21 84.44 3.02 -45.13
C ASN A 21 84.66 1.57 -45.62
N ALA A 22 83.66 0.69 -45.50
CA ALA A 22 83.69 -0.66 -46.06
C ALA A 22 83.17 -0.73 -47.52
N LEU A 23 82.67 0.39 -48.07
CA LEU A 23 82.16 0.50 -49.42
C LEU A 23 83.21 0.99 -50.45
N ASP A 24 84.48 1.20 -50.04
CA ASP A 24 85.61 1.50 -50.93
C ASP A 24 86.18 0.24 -51.62
N VAL A 25 85.29 -0.68 -52.01
CA VAL A 25 85.58 -1.92 -52.73
C VAL A 25 84.83 -1.84 -54.06
N ASP A 26 85.59 -1.70 -55.15
CA ASP A 26 85.20 -1.72 -56.58
C ASP A 26 83.79 -1.19 -56.95
N PRO A 27 83.69 -0.19 -57.87
CA PRO A 27 82.45 0.55 -58.13
C PRO A 27 81.28 -0.31 -58.68
N LEU A 28 81.57 -1.49 -59.21
CA LEU A 28 80.58 -2.40 -59.77
C LEU A 28 79.95 -3.34 -58.71
N PRO A 29 80.71 -4.12 -57.91
CA PRO A 29 80.13 -5.02 -56.91
C PRO A 29 79.44 -4.32 -55.72
N GLY A 30 79.94 -3.16 -55.26
CA GLY A 30 79.31 -2.39 -54.17
C GLY A 30 77.91 -1.87 -54.53
N PHE A 31 77.67 -1.54 -55.81
CA PHE A 31 76.36 -1.14 -56.30
C PHE A 31 75.33 -2.28 -56.20
N PHE A 32 75.70 -3.50 -56.61
CA PHE A 32 74.78 -4.65 -56.49
C PHE A 32 74.50 -5.03 -55.05
N LEU A 33 75.46 -4.89 -54.14
CA LEU A 33 75.27 -5.20 -52.73
C LEU A 33 74.32 -4.20 -52.06
N THR A 34 74.49 -2.91 -52.31
CA THR A 34 73.58 -1.87 -51.80
C THR A 34 72.19 -1.97 -52.42
N LEU A 35 72.10 -2.24 -53.73
CA LEU A 35 70.82 -2.47 -54.42
C LEU A 35 70.08 -3.68 -53.82
N THR A 36 70.77 -4.81 -53.65
CA THR A 36 70.16 -6.03 -53.07
C THR A 36 69.77 -5.84 -51.61
N ALA A 37 70.60 -5.17 -50.80
CA ALA A 37 70.27 -4.85 -49.41
C ALA A 37 69.03 -3.93 -49.32
N THR A 38 68.91 -2.94 -50.20
CA THR A 38 67.76 -2.03 -50.24
C THR A 38 66.49 -2.77 -50.68
N PHE A 39 66.59 -3.65 -51.67
CA PHE A 39 65.47 -4.50 -52.11
C PHE A 39 65.02 -5.46 -51.00
N LEU A 40 65.95 -6.14 -50.34
CA LEU A 40 65.65 -7.03 -49.21
C LEU A 40 65.02 -6.26 -48.05
N GLY A 41 65.53 -5.08 -47.72
CA GLY A 41 64.95 -4.19 -46.72
C GLY A 41 63.52 -3.77 -47.07
N ALA A 42 63.27 -3.37 -48.33
CA ALA A 42 61.95 -2.98 -48.80
C ALA A 42 60.95 -4.14 -48.79
N VAL A 43 61.36 -5.32 -49.24
CA VAL A 43 60.52 -6.54 -49.23
C VAL A 43 60.18 -6.94 -47.79
N THR A 44 61.17 -6.95 -46.90
CA THR A 44 60.97 -7.31 -45.49
C THR A 44 60.07 -6.28 -44.79
N GLY A 45 60.27 -4.98 -45.04
CA GLY A 45 59.42 -3.91 -44.52
C GLY A 45 57.97 -4.02 -45.00
N ALA A 46 57.77 -4.25 -46.31
CA ALA A 46 56.44 -4.45 -46.88
C ALA A 46 55.75 -5.68 -46.30
N PHE A 47 56.49 -6.76 -46.06
CA PHE A 47 55.96 -7.99 -45.47
C PHE A 47 55.53 -7.80 -44.00
N VAL A 48 56.32 -7.07 -43.20
CA VAL A 48 55.96 -6.74 -41.80
C VAL A 48 54.73 -5.84 -41.74
N VAL A 49 54.65 -4.81 -42.59
CA VAL A 49 53.47 -3.93 -42.68
C VAL A 49 52.23 -4.72 -43.11
N TRP A 50 52.37 -5.66 -44.04
CA TRP A 50 51.29 -6.54 -44.47
C TRP A 50 50.79 -7.44 -43.33
N LEU A 51 51.69 -8.05 -42.54
CA LEU A 51 51.31 -8.85 -41.37
C LEU A 51 50.59 -8.02 -40.30
N LEU A 52 51.07 -6.81 -40.02
CA LEU A 52 50.45 -5.90 -39.05
C LEU A 52 49.05 -5.45 -39.52
N SER A 53 48.92 -5.14 -40.81
CA SER A 53 47.63 -4.82 -41.43
C SER A 53 46.64 -5.99 -41.32
N ARG A 54 47.10 -7.22 -41.55
CA ARG A 54 46.28 -8.43 -41.40
C ARG A 54 45.87 -8.68 -39.95
N GLY A 55 46.74 -8.38 -38.98
CA GLY A 55 46.43 -8.41 -37.55
C GLY A 55 45.29 -7.45 -37.19
N ARG A 56 45.40 -6.18 -37.62
CA ARG A 56 44.35 -5.16 -37.38
C ARG A 56 43.01 -5.53 -38.02
N GLN A 57 43.02 -6.06 -39.25
CA GLN A 57 41.78 -6.53 -39.90
C GLN A 57 41.10 -7.68 -39.15
N LYS A 58 41.86 -8.52 -38.44
CA LYS A 58 41.29 -9.61 -37.64
C LYS A 58 40.66 -9.05 -36.35
N GLN A 59 41.35 -8.12 -35.70
CA GLN A 59 40.88 -7.46 -34.48
C GLN A 59 39.60 -6.65 -34.75
N ASP A 60 39.56 -5.83 -35.82
CA ASP A 60 38.35 -5.10 -36.22
C ASP A 60 37.14 -6.02 -36.52
N ARG A 61 37.40 -7.26 -36.96
CA ARG A 61 36.34 -8.26 -37.19
C ARG A 61 35.87 -8.91 -35.90
N GLU A 62 36.74 -9.06 -34.91
CA GLU A 62 36.40 -9.60 -33.60
C GLU A 62 35.64 -8.55 -32.78
N ASP A 63 36.09 -7.29 -32.77
CA ASP A 63 35.44 -6.17 -32.09
C ASP A 63 34.01 -5.95 -32.63
N ARG A 64 33.82 -5.97 -33.96
CA ARG A 64 32.48 -5.87 -34.58
C ARG A 64 31.58 -7.06 -34.25
N LYS A 65 32.14 -8.25 -33.95
CA LYS A 65 31.35 -9.41 -33.54
C LYS A 65 30.95 -9.29 -32.07
N GLU A 66 31.82 -8.77 -31.22
CA GLU A 66 31.52 -8.52 -29.81
C GLU A 66 30.49 -7.41 -29.65
N GLU A 67 30.65 -6.30 -30.39
CA GLU A 67 29.69 -5.20 -30.41
C GLU A 67 28.29 -5.71 -30.78
N ARG A 68 28.16 -6.53 -31.83
CA ARG A 68 26.87 -7.15 -32.21
C ARG A 68 26.30 -8.12 -31.19
N LYS A 69 27.14 -8.77 -30.38
CA LYS A 69 26.68 -9.66 -29.30
C LYS A 69 26.17 -8.83 -28.12
N GLN A 70 26.89 -7.79 -27.76
CA GLN A 70 26.49 -6.87 -26.70
C GLN A 70 25.19 -6.16 -27.07
N ASP A 71 25.08 -5.68 -28.32
CA ASP A 71 23.85 -5.08 -28.87
C ASP A 71 22.64 -6.02 -28.90
N ARG A 72 22.86 -7.35 -28.89
CA ARG A 72 21.79 -8.34 -28.76
C ARG A 72 21.40 -8.55 -27.30
N LEU A 73 22.38 -8.66 -26.41
CA LEU A 73 22.14 -8.81 -24.98
C LEU A 73 21.42 -7.59 -24.40
N ASP A 74 21.85 -6.39 -24.79
CA ASP A 74 21.23 -5.13 -24.32
C ASP A 74 19.78 -5.02 -24.79
N ARG A 75 19.48 -5.39 -26.05
CA ARG A 75 18.10 -5.44 -26.56
C ARG A 75 17.26 -6.54 -25.90
N GLU A 76 17.84 -7.66 -25.51
CA GLU A 76 17.14 -8.72 -24.78
C GLU A 76 16.82 -8.26 -23.35
N ALA A 77 17.79 -7.64 -22.67
CA ALA A 77 17.61 -7.06 -21.34
C ALA A 77 16.54 -5.95 -21.36
N GLU A 78 16.55 -5.06 -22.35
CA GLU A 78 15.55 -4.00 -22.50
C GLU A 78 14.13 -4.56 -22.69
N ARG A 79 13.99 -5.66 -23.44
CA ARG A 79 12.70 -6.35 -23.63
C ARG A 79 12.22 -7.03 -22.36
N GLU A 80 13.12 -7.60 -21.57
CA GLU A 80 12.79 -8.23 -20.30
C GLU A 80 12.39 -7.18 -19.25
N GLN A 81 13.15 -6.10 -19.15
CA GLN A 81 12.82 -4.94 -18.32
C GLN A 81 11.42 -4.40 -18.66
N ALA A 82 11.15 -4.18 -19.96
CA ALA A 82 9.84 -3.70 -20.41
C ALA A 82 8.69 -4.70 -20.18
N ARG A 83 8.97 -6.00 -20.01
CA ARG A 83 7.97 -6.99 -19.59
C ARG A 83 7.72 -6.92 -18.09
N ILE A 84 8.79 -6.81 -17.31
CA ILE A 84 8.71 -6.68 -15.85
C ILE A 84 7.94 -5.41 -15.50
N ASP A 85 8.27 -4.27 -16.09
CA ASP A 85 7.61 -2.99 -15.84
C ASP A 85 6.11 -3.03 -16.17
N ARG A 86 5.74 -3.61 -17.31
CA ARG A 86 4.32 -3.80 -17.65
C ARG A 86 3.62 -4.76 -16.70
N SER A 87 4.30 -5.83 -16.28
CA SER A 87 3.71 -6.78 -15.34
C SER A 87 3.52 -6.16 -13.96
N SER A 88 4.47 -5.35 -13.50
CA SER A 88 4.45 -4.68 -12.20
C SER A 88 3.37 -3.60 -12.15
N GLU A 89 3.20 -2.83 -13.22
CA GLU A 89 2.14 -1.84 -13.39
C GLU A 89 0.75 -2.49 -13.35
N LEU A 90 0.55 -3.57 -14.11
CA LEU A 90 -0.72 -4.32 -14.10
C LEU A 90 -1.02 -4.94 -12.74
N THR A 91 -0.01 -5.47 -12.03
CA THR A 91 -0.22 -5.98 -10.66
C THR A 91 -0.56 -4.86 -9.69
N SER A 92 0.09 -3.71 -9.82
CA SER A 92 -0.16 -2.54 -8.95
C SER A 92 -1.57 -2.00 -9.16
N GLU A 93 -2.02 -1.88 -10.41
CA GLU A 93 -3.41 -1.49 -10.71
C GLU A 93 -4.43 -2.49 -10.14
N ARG A 94 -4.16 -3.79 -10.27
CA ARG A 94 -5.05 -4.83 -9.73
C ARG A 94 -5.14 -4.74 -8.20
N MET A 95 -4.00 -4.54 -7.52
CA MET A 95 -3.98 -4.37 -6.07
C MET A 95 -4.74 -3.11 -5.65
N LEU A 96 -4.53 -1.98 -6.33
CA LEU A 96 -5.26 -0.74 -6.04
C LEU A 96 -6.77 -0.90 -6.21
N ARG A 97 -7.22 -1.50 -7.32
CA ARG A 97 -8.65 -1.78 -7.53
C ARG A 97 -9.21 -2.76 -6.50
N GLN A 98 -8.40 -3.70 -6.01
CA GLN A 98 -8.84 -4.62 -4.97
C GLN A 98 -9.01 -3.91 -3.63
N ILE A 99 -8.05 -3.07 -3.24
CA ILE A 99 -8.12 -2.24 -2.03
C ILE A 99 -9.34 -1.32 -2.09
N GLU A 100 -9.56 -0.64 -3.23
CA GLU A 100 -10.71 0.24 -3.42
C GLU A 100 -12.04 -0.52 -3.27
N ARG A 101 -12.16 -1.71 -3.87
CA ARG A 101 -13.36 -2.55 -3.72
C ARG A 101 -13.57 -3.04 -2.29
N GLU A 102 -12.50 -3.37 -1.58
CA GLU A 102 -12.57 -3.79 -0.18
C GLU A 102 -12.98 -2.63 0.73
N GLN A 103 -12.45 -1.43 0.49
CA GLN A 103 -12.86 -0.21 1.18
C GLN A 103 -14.33 0.13 0.90
N ASP A 104 -14.77 0.07 -0.36
CA ASP A 104 -16.17 0.30 -0.75
C ASP A 104 -17.13 -0.69 -0.07
N ARG A 105 -16.73 -1.96 0.02
CA ARG A 105 -17.52 -2.98 0.72
C ARG A 105 -17.59 -2.69 2.20
N GLY A 106 -16.47 -2.33 2.83
CA GLY A 106 -16.42 -1.94 4.24
C GLY A 106 -17.30 -0.73 4.53
N PHE A 107 -17.19 0.33 3.72
CA PHE A 107 -17.98 1.55 3.86
C PHE A 107 -19.48 1.27 3.76
N ARG A 108 -19.92 0.55 2.71
CA ARG A 108 -21.33 0.20 2.54
C ARG A 108 -21.86 -0.70 3.65
N ALA A 109 -21.03 -1.58 4.19
CA ALA A 109 -21.43 -2.44 5.29
C ALA A 109 -21.62 -1.63 6.59
N HIS A 110 -20.71 -0.68 6.86
CA HIS A 110 -20.84 0.25 7.98
C HIS A 110 -22.07 1.16 7.84
N GLU A 111 -22.34 1.69 6.65
CA GLU A 111 -23.54 2.50 6.38
C GLU A 111 -24.84 1.71 6.63
N ARG A 112 -24.90 0.45 6.19
CA ARG A 112 -26.07 -0.43 6.47
C ARG A 112 -26.25 -0.68 7.96
N PHE A 113 -25.15 -0.87 8.67
CA PHE A 113 -25.17 -1.06 10.11
C PHE A 113 -25.71 0.19 10.82
N ASP A 114 -25.23 1.37 10.46
CA ASP A 114 -25.69 2.65 11.00
C ASP A 114 -27.19 2.88 10.79
N VAL A 115 -27.69 2.55 9.60
CA VAL A 115 -29.12 2.64 9.29
C VAL A 115 -29.92 1.65 10.15
N ALA A 116 -29.42 0.43 10.37
CA ALA A 116 -30.08 -0.56 11.19
C ALA A 116 -30.13 -0.13 12.67
N VAL A 117 -29.04 0.42 13.22
CA VAL A 117 -28.99 0.96 14.59
C VAL A 117 -29.94 2.16 14.74
N ALA A 118 -30.00 3.04 13.73
CA ALA A 118 -30.96 4.15 13.72
C ALA A 118 -32.42 3.66 13.82
N ALA A 119 -32.76 2.62 13.06
CA ALA A 119 -34.07 2.00 13.10
C ALA A 119 -34.38 1.38 14.48
N VAL A 120 -33.39 0.80 15.17
CA VAL A 120 -33.56 0.33 16.56
C VAL A 120 -33.94 1.49 17.47
N ILE A 121 -33.20 2.59 17.43
CA ILE A 121 -33.45 3.79 18.26
C ILE A 121 -34.85 4.34 17.99
N GLU A 122 -35.23 4.48 16.71
CA GLU A 122 -36.56 4.97 16.32
C GLU A 122 -37.68 4.06 16.85
N ARG A 123 -37.53 2.73 16.74
CA ARG A 123 -38.54 1.78 17.20
C ARG A 123 -38.68 1.76 18.71
N ILE A 124 -37.57 1.93 19.44
CA ILE A 124 -37.61 2.09 20.90
C ILE A 124 -38.39 3.35 21.28
N GLY A 125 -38.10 4.48 20.64
CA GLY A 125 -38.84 5.73 20.86
C GLY A 125 -40.34 5.62 20.54
N ALA A 126 -40.69 4.98 19.42
CA ALA A 126 -42.08 4.75 19.04
C ALA A 126 -42.83 3.85 20.03
N ALA A 127 -42.18 2.79 20.53
CA ALA A 127 -42.77 1.91 21.54
C ALA A 127 -43.02 2.63 22.87
N GLN A 128 -42.12 3.54 23.26
CA GLN A 128 -42.29 4.37 24.44
C GLN A 128 -43.46 5.35 24.27
N ALA A 129 -43.56 6.03 23.14
CA ALA A 129 -44.69 6.91 22.83
C ALA A 129 -46.03 6.15 22.88
N ALA A 130 -46.08 4.95 22.28
CA ALA A 130 -47.26 4.09 22.33
C ALA A 130 -47.63 3.68 23.76
N THR A 131 -46.64 3.39 24.60
CA THR A 131 -46.87 3.02 26.02
C THR A 131 -47.42 4.19 26.83
N LEU A 132 -46.94 5.41 26.58
CA LEU A 132 -47.45 6.61 27.24
C LEU A 132 -48.88 6.95 26.80
N LEU A 133 -49.18 6.83 25.51
CA LEU A 133 -50.52 7.03 24.97
C LEU A 133 -51.51 5.98 25.49
N TYR A 134 -51.11 4.71 25.49
CA TYR A 134 -51.91 3.60 26.04
C TYR A 134 -52.29 3.86 27.49
N ARG A 135 -51.36 4.36 28.31
CA ARG A 135 -51.62 4.73 29.71
C ARG A 135 -52.64 5.86 29.82
N HIS A 136 -52.52 6.88 28.98
CA HIS A 136 -53.44 8.02 28.99
C HIS A 136 -54.86 7.62 28.56
N GLU A 137 -54.99 6.74 27.56
CA GLU A 137 -56.29 6.25 27.10
C GLU A 137 -56.94 5.30 28.12
N LEU A 138 -56.17 4.45 28.80
CA LEU A 138 -56.69 3.62 29.89
C LEU A 138 -57.21 4.45 31.07
N SER A 139 -56.51 5.53 31.44
CA SER A 139 -57.03 6.45 32.46
C SER A 139 -58.29 7.20 32.00
N ALA A 140 -58.53 7.28 30.69
CA ALA A 140 -59.70 7.92 30.09
C ALA A 140 -60.82 6.93 29.71
N GLY A 141 -60.66 5.62 29.99
CA GLY A 141 -61.66 4.59 29.68
C GLY A 141 -61.71 4.14 28.22
N GLY A 142 -60.69 4.43 27.41
CA GLY A 142 -60.60 4.04 26.00
C GLY A 142 -60.06 2.62 25.78
N ALA A 143 -60.53 1.97 24.71
CA ALA A 143 -60.07 0.65 24.26
C ALA A 143 -58.78 0.80 23.43
N ALA A 144 -57.64 0.96 24.11
CA ALA A 144 -56.35 1.09 23.44
C ALA A 144 -55.80 -0.28 22.99
N LEU A 145 -55.13 -0.32 21.83
CA LEU A 145 -54.48 -1.53 21.29
C LEU A 145 -53.27 -1.92 22.16
N PRO A 146 -53.05 -3.21 22.49
CA PRO A 146 -51.98 -3.61 23.39
C PRO A 146 -50.57 -3.45 22.78
N PRO A 147 -49.54 -3.14 23.60
CA PRO A 147 -48.18 -2.80 23.18
C PRO A 147 -47.36 -3.95 22.53
N HIS A 148 -47.94 -5.15 22.40
CA HIS A 148 -47.22 -6.34 21.91
C HIS A 148 -46.70 -6.20 20.47
N GLY A 149 -47.41 -5.46 19.61
CA GLY A 149 -46.97 -5.20 18.23
C GLY A 149 -45.68 -4.37 18.16
N ALA A 150 -45.55 -3.36 19.04
CA ALA A 150 -44.35 -2.54 19.11
C ALA A 150 -43.14 -3.34 19.62
N GLN A 151 -43.36 -4.26 20.56
CA GLN A 151 -42.30 -5.11 21.09
C GLN A 151 -41.74 -6.10 20.05
N ALA A 152 -42.61 -6.73 19.25
CA ALA A 152 -42.18 -7.60 18.16
C ALA A 152 -41.35 -6.82 17.12
N GLN A 153 -41.74 -5.59 16.80
CA GLN A 153 -41.00 -4.73 15.89
C GLN A 153 -39.62 -4.34 16.44
N MET A 154 -39.52 -3.98 17.72
CA MET A 154 -38.23 -3.72 18.38
C MET A 154 -37.29 -4.93 18.32
N HIS A 155 -37.80 -6.13 18.63
CA HIS A 155 -37.00 -7.35 18.56
C HIS A 155 -36.48 -7.61 17.15
N SER A 156 -37.33 -7.41 16.13
CA SER A 156 -36.93 -7.60 14.73
C SER A 156 -35.86 -6.58 14.32
N ALA A 157 -35.99 -5.31 14.72
CA ALA A 157 -35.02 -4.27 14.43
C ALA A 157 -33.66 -4.56 15.07
N ILE A 158 -33.65 -4.97 16.35
CA ILE A 158 -32.41 -5.32 17.06
C ILE A 158 -31.71 -6.50 16.36
N ARG A 159 -32.48 -7.52 15.97
CA ARG A 159 -31.92 -8.69 15.28
C ARG A 159 -31.37 -8.34 13.90
N ILE A 160 -32.03 -7.46 13.15
CA ILE A 160 -31.51 -6.96 11.88
C ILE A 160 -30.19 -6.22 12.11
N ALA A 161 -30.14 -5.32 13.10
CA ALA A 161 -28.92 -4.60 13.44
C ALA A 161 -27.76 -5.56 13.80
N GLN A 162 -28.03 -6.58 14.63
CA GLN A 162 -27.04 -7.61 14.98
C GLN A 162 -26.53 -8.38 13.74
N MET A 163 -27.41 -8.74 12.81
CA MET A 163 -27.02 -9.43 11.57
C MET A 163 -26.22 -8.55 10.60
N THR A 164 -26.39 -7.23 10.69
CA THR A 164 -25.63 -6.26 9.88
C THR A 164 -24.32 -5.80 10.52
N ALA A 165 -24.05 -6.20 11.77
CA ALA A 165 -22.83 -5.85 12.47
C ALA A 165 -21.60 -6.43 11.73
N THR A 166 -20.64 -5.56 11.42
CA THR A 166 -19.40 -5.96 10.75
C THR A 166 -18.30 -6.31 11.75
N HIS A 167 -18.35 -5.74 12.96
CA HIS A 167 -17.42 -6.08 14.03
C HIS A 167 -18.14 -6.80 15.18
N PRO A 168 -17.47 -7.80 15.80
CA PRO A 168 -18.05 -8.53 16.93
C PRO A 168 -18.33 -7.62 18.14
N ASP A 169 -17.58 -6.53 18.30
CA ASP A 169 -17.80 -5.56 19.37
C ASP A 169 -19.09 -4.76 19.19
N ASP A 170 -19.53 -4.52 17.95
CA ASP A 170 -20.76 -3.76 17.66
C ASP A 170 -22.03 -4.47 18.13
N VAL A 171 -21.94 -5.79 18.33
CA VAL A 171 -23.05 -6.64 18.77
C VAL A 171 -23.34 -6.46 20.27
N LYS A 172 -22.32 -6.12 21.08
CA LYS A 172 -22.43 -6.04 22.54
C LYS A 172 -23.51 -5.07 23.05
N PRO A 173 -23.60 -3.80 22.59
CA PRO A 173 -24.66 -2.89 23.01
C PRO A 173 -26.04 -3.31 22.47
N LEU A 174 -26.10 -3.97 21.32
CA LEU A 174 -27.35 -4.51 20.77
C LEU A 174 -27.84 -5.70 21.59
N ASP A 175 -26.95 -6.59 22.04
CA ASP A 175 -27.27 -7.70 22.94
C ASP A 175 -27.75 -7.21 24.31
N ALA A 176 -27.10 -6.19 24.86
CA ALA A 176 -27.55 -5.56 26.10
C ALA A 176 -28.95 -4.96 25.94
N THR A 177 -29.21 -4.30 24.82
CA THR A 177 -30.53 -3.75 24.48
C THR A 177 -31.57 -4.86 24.34
N PHE A 178 -31.23 -5.94 23.62
CA PHE A 178 -32.09 -7.11 23.48
C PHE A 178 -32.46 -7.72 24.84
N ALA A 179 -31.48 -7.85 25.74
CA ALA A 179 -31.71 -8.33 27.10
C ALA A 179 -32.66 -7.42 27.88
N VAL A 180 -32.54 -6.09 27.74
CA VAL A 180 -33.45 -5.13 28.38
C VAL A 180 -34.88 -5.25 27.85
N VAL A 181 -35.07 -5.42 26.54
CA VAL A 181 -36.40 -5.51 25.92
C VAL A 181 -37.06 -6.88 26.14
N THR A 182 -36.27 -7.94 26.32
CA THR A 182 -36.77 -9.30 26.57
C THR A 182 -36.91 -9.68 28.04
N ALA A 183 -36.32 -8.91 28.96
CA ALA A 183 -36.43 -9.15 30.39
C ALA A 183 -37.91 -9.25 30.80
N ARG A 184 -38.31 -10.42 31.31
CA ARG A 184 -39.68 -10.68 31.78
C ARG A 184 -39.99 -9.73 32.94
N ASN A 185 -40.94 -8.82 32.72
CA ASN A 185 -41.23 -7.72 33.63
C ASN A 185 -42.00 -8.17 34.88
N GLU A 186 -41.33 -8.20 36.02
CA GLU A 186 -41.97 -8.04 37.35
C GLU A 186 -42.15 -6.55 37.71
N ARG A 187 -42.03 -5.64 36.75
CA ARG A 187 -41.79 -4.21 36.97
C ARG A 187 -42.98 -3.35 36.58
N THR A 188 -43.03 -2.16 37.17
CA THR A 188 -43.96 -1.10 36.77
C THR A 188 -43.69 -0.66 35.33
N SER A 189 -44.76 -0.30 34.61
CA SER A 189 -44.68 0.21 33.23
C SER A 189 -43.76 1.44 33.11
N GLN A 190 -43.71 2.28 34.16
CA GLN A 190 -42.86 3.47 34.23
C GLN A 190 -41.37 3.13 34.22
N GLN A 191 -40.95 2.12 34.98
CA GLN A 191 -39.54 1.73 35.00
C GLN A 191 -39.11 1.04 33.71
N THR A 192 -40.04 0.37 33.03
CA THR A 192 -39.81 -0.20 31.70
C THR A 192 -39.54 0.92 30.68
N ALA A 193 -40.38 1.97 30.66
CA ALA A 193 -40.20 3.11 29.77
C ALA A 193 -38.85 3.84 30.01
N LEU A 194 -38.44 4.02 31.27
CA LEU A 194 -37.14 4.61 31.60
C LEU A 194 -35.96 3.77 31.12
N ASN A 195 -36.04 2.44 31.23
CA ASN A 195 -34.98 1.55 30.73
C ASN A 195 -34.88 1.62 29.19
N TYR A 196 -36.02 1.72 28.50
CA TYR A 196 -36.05 1.86 27.04
C TYR A 196 -35.45 3.20 26.60
N GLN A 197 -35.81 4.30 27.24
CA GLN A 197 -35.22 5.60 26.98
C GLN A 197 -33.70 5.58 27.20
N ASN A 198 -33.24 5.06 28.34
CA ASN A 198 -31.81 4.96 28.63
C ASN A 198 -31.06 4.10 27.60
N ALA A 199 -31.66 3.00 27.14
CA ALA A 199 -31.08 2.16 26.09
C ALA A 199 -30.99 2.91 24.74
N ALA A 200 -32.05 3.62 24.34
CA ALA A 200 -32.05 4.41 23.12
C ALA A 200 -31.01 5.55 23.16
N ASP A 201 -30.93 6.28 24.27
CA ASP A 201 -29.97 7.37 24.45
C ASP A 201 -28.53 6.84 24.47
N THR A 202 -28.28 5.72 25.15
CA THR A 202 -26.96 5.09 25.18
C THR A 202 -26.54 4.55 23.80
N LEU A 203 -27.47 3.97 23.03
CA LEU A 203 -27.21 3.57 21.64
C LEU A 203 -26.91 4.78 20.75
N ALA A 204 -27.59 5.91 20.96
CA ALA A 204 -27.32 7.13 20.22
C ALA A 204 -25.95 7.73 20.57
N GLU A 205 -25.55 7.73 21.84
CA GLU A 205 -24.20 8.15 22.29
C GLU A 205 -23.11 7.24 21.72
N TRP A 206 -23.32 5.93 21.78
CA TRP A 206 -22.41 4.94 21.20
C TRP A 206 -22.25 5.12 19.69
N ARG A 207 -23.36 5.28 18.95
CA ARG A 207 -23.33 5.54 17.50
C ARG A 207 -22.59 6.83 17.14
N ARG A 208 -22.64 7.85 17.99
CA ARG A 208 -21.87 9.10 17.81
C ARG A 208 -20.39 8.95 18.16
N GLY A 209 -19.95 7.78 18.61
CA GLY A 209 -18.57 7.51 19.04
C GLY A 209 -18.23 8.11 20.41
N LEU A 210 -19.23 8.47 21.23
CA LEU A 210 -19.02 9.02 22.57
C LEU A 210 -18.75 7.94 23.63
N LEU A 211 -19.13 6.70 23.34
CA LEU A 211 -18.93 5.54 24.20
C LEU A 211 -18.27 4.42 23.40
N THR A 212 -17.43 3.63 24.06
CA THR A 212 -17.01 2.33 23.50
C THR A 212 -18.17 1.34 23.55
N ALA A 213 -18.12 0.28 22.74
CA ALA A 213 -19.14 -0.76 22.75
C ALA A 213 -19.31 -1.41 24.13
N ASP A 214 -18.20 -1.64 24.86
CA ASP A 214 -18.23 -2.17 26.22
C ASP A 214 -18.87 -1.20 27.21
N GLN A 215 -18.53 0.10 27.13
CA GLN A 215 -19.14 1.14 27.98
C GLN A 215 -20.63 1.28 27.71
N ALA A 216 -21.03 1.24 26.44
CA ALA A 216 -22.43 1.30 26.04
C ALA A 216 -23.20 0.07 26.55
N ALA A 217 -22.67 -1.13 26.34
CA ALA A 217 -23.27 -2.36 26.84
C ALA A 217 -23.41 -2.33 28.37
N GLU A 218 -22.38 -1.87 29.08
CA GLU A 218 -22.40 -1.79 30.54
C GLU A 218 -23.39 -0.73 31.04
N LYS A 219 -23.45 0.45 30.40
CA LYS A 219 -24.41 1.52 30.73
C LYS A 219 -25.86 1.12 30.42
N ILE A 220 -26.10 0.25 29.44
CA ILE A 220 -27.43 -0.33 29.16
C ILE A 220 -27.80 -1.38 30.22
N ARG A 221 -26.84 -2.19 30.66
CA ARG A 221 -27.04 -3.21 31.72
C ARG A 221 -27.23 -2.58 33.09
N HIS A 222 -26.47 -1.53 33.38
CA HIS A 222 -26.55 -0.77 34.61
C HIS A 222 -27.82 0.09 34.60
N ARG A 223 -28.75 -0.28 35.47
CA ARG A 223 -30.03 0.40 35.60
C ARG A 223 -29.82 1.83 36.09
N PRO A 224 -30.48 2.83 35.49
CA PRO A 224 -30.57 4.13 36.12
C PRO A 224 -31.28 3.96 37.47
N ALA A 225 -30.69 4.49 38.54
CA ALA A 225 -31.37 4.55 39.82
C ALA A 225 -32.67 5.36 39.64
N PRO A 226 -33.79 4.97 40.28
CA PRO A 226 -34.96 5.82 40.29
C PRO A 226 -34.53 7.20 40.81
N ARG A 227 -34.79 8.25 40.03
CA ARG A 227 -34.52 9.61 40.47
C ARG A 227 -35.31 9.78 41.78
N PRO A 228 -34.66 10.11 42.91
CA PRO A 228 -35.40 10.42 44.12
C PRO A 228 -36.41 11.53 43.79
N PRO A 229 -37.60 11.53 44.42
CA PRO A 229 -38.53 12.64 44.24
C PRO A 229 -37.74 13.93 44.45
N ALA A 230 -37.82 14.85 43.50
CA ALA A 230 -37.21 16.14 43.68
C ALA A 230 -37.89 16.75 44.92
N ASP A 231 -37.11 17.00 45.97
CA ASP A 231 -37.60 17.65 47.21
C ASP A 231 -38.04 19.11 46.97
N ASP A 232 -38.15 19.54 45.70
CA ASP A 232 -38.42 20.90 45.25
C ASP A 232 -39.88 21.36 45.43
N GLU A 233 -40.79 20.53 45.96
CA GLU A 233 -42.18 20.93 46.26
C GLU A 233 -42.53 21.06 47.76
N ALA A 234 -41.57 20.85 48.67
CA ALA A 234 -41.87 20.94 50.11
C ALA A 234 -41.82 22.37 50.69
N ASP A 235 -41.21 23.34 50.00
CA ASP A 235 -40.93 24.67 50.59
C ASP A 235 -41.92 25.80 50.22
N ASP A 236 -42.89 25.59 49.32
CA ASP A 236 -43.79 26.67 48.85
C ASP A 236 -45.22 26.66 49.46
N LEU A 237 -45.45 25.87 50.51
CA LEU A 237 -46.71 25.88 51.28
C LEU A 237 -46.63 26.64 52.62
N SER A 238 -45.58 27.43 52.82
CA SER A 238 -45.31 28.15 54.08
C SER A 238 -45.44 29.68 54.01
N ARG A 239 -46.00 30.27 52.94
CA ARG A 239 -46.17 31.73 52.82
C ARG A 239 -47.57 32.16 52.39
#